data_AF-A0A7W1JUW5-F1
#
_entry.id   AF-A0A7W1JUW5-F1
#
_cell.length_a   1.000
_cell.length_b   1.000
_cell.length_c   1.000
_cell.angle_alpha   90.00
_cell.angle_beta   90.00
_cell.angle_gamma   90.00
#
_symmetry.space_group_name_H-M   'P 1'
#
loop_
_entity.id
_entity.type
_entity.pdbx_description
1 polymer ?
#
loop_
_entity_poly.entity_id
_entity_poly.type
_entity_poly.pdbx_seq_one_letter_code
_entity_poly.pdbx_strand_id
1 'polypeptide(L)'
;MNGIARLLLARGIAVTGSDLKDSPNLRELRDRGAMVSVGHRADRVGPVDAVVVSSAIPPANVELRAAREAGVLVLMRAQVLAALMRGRLSVAVSGTHGKTTTTSMVAVMLQRLGRSPTFVIGGDLNESGSGAEHGSGDLFVAEADESDGSFLLLAPDIAVVTNVEVDHLDFYEGGRSEVEAAFAVFCAGAKFVVACADDPGARRSLEATTTPRLTYGFGRDADLVLREIETSRGRARGAVRFRGESVELALAVGGRHNLLNAGAALGVAVRLGVPLPAAAAALGAFTGVRRRYERRGEAAGALFVDDYAHHPTEVEATLRAARAEGRRIVAIFQPHRYTRTRSMWRALGESLRSADTVVVTDVYGAGEQPIPGVSGKLLVDALAEAEPGKPILYLPRRSEVAAIIASRVRRDDLVLTLGAGDITTVGDEVIEWLSEDPNGRTNRVLRQAERPGESPETAAGGPAHTGPGRKVSRVDEIDVPPRRRDRPR
;
A
#
# COMPACT_ATOMS: atom_id res chain seq x y z
N MET A 1 11.16 -6.84 -7.07
CA MET A 1 12.51 -7.40 -7.30
C MET A 1 12.66 -8.80 -6.74
N ASN A 2 12.39 -9.02 -5.44
CA ASN A 2 12.52 -10.35 -4.79
C ASN A 2 11.86 -11.50 -5.60
N GLY A 3 10.60 -11.33 -6.00
CA GLY A 3 9.89 -12.38 -6.75
C GLY A 3 10.56 -12.78 -8.07
N ILE A 4 11.10 -11.81 -8.82
CA ILE A 4 11.84 -12.09 -10.06
C ILE A 4 13.13 -12.87 -9.77
N ALA A 5 13.90 -12.44 -8.76
CA ALA A 5 15.12 -13.12 -8.36
C ALA A 5 14.85 -14.58 -7.96
N ARG A 6 13.77 -14.84 -7.22
CA ARG A 6 13.34 -16.20 -6.84
C ARG A 6 13.03 -17.07 -8.07
N LEU A 7 12.34 -16.52 -9.07
CA LEU A 7 12.04 -17.26 -10.29
C LEU A 7 13.29 -17.54 -11.13
N LEU A 8 14.25 -16.61 -11.18
CA LEU A 8 15.52 -16.82 -11.86
C LEU A 8 16.31 -17.96 -11.18
N LEU A 9 16.44 -17.93 -9.85
CA LEU A 9 17.07 -19.01 -9.09
C LEU A 9 16.38 -20.36 -9.29
N ALA A 10 15.04 -20.39 -9.26
CA ALA A 10 14.26 -21.60 -9.49
C ALA A 10 14.45 -22.19 -10.91
N ARG A 11 14.86 -21.36 -11.88
CA ARG A 11 15.23 -21.76 -13.25
C ARG A 11 16.73 -22.07 -13.40
N GLY A 12 17.49 -22.11 -12.30
CA GLY A 12 18.92 -22.39 -12.30
C GLY A 12 19.80 -21.23 -12.77
N ILE A 13 19.25 -20.01 -12.86
CA ILE A 13 20.02 -18.82 -13.21
C ILE A 13 20.68 -18.27 -11.94
N ALA A 14 21.99 -18.04 -11.98
CA ALA A 14 22.72 -17.45 -10.88
C ALA A 14 22.24 -16.01 -10.61
N VAL A 15 22.01 -15.67 -9.35
CA VAL A 15 21.56 -14.34 -8.94
C VAL A 15 22.52 -13.74 -7.93
N THR A 16 23.00 -12.54 -8.22
CA THR A 16 23.64 -11.65 -7.27
C THR A 16 22.77 -10.41 -7.06
N GLY A 17 22.96 -9.68 -5.96
CA GLY A 17 22.18 -8.47 -5.73
C GLY A 17 22.59 -7.64 -4.52
N SER A 18 21.98 -6.47 -4.41
CA SER A 18 22.26 -5.48 -3.38
C SER A 18 20.99 -4.75 -2.97
N ASP A 19 20.86 -4.44 -1.69
CA ASP A 19 19.83 -3.53 -1.17
C ASP A 19 20.44 -2.60 -0.11
N LEU A 20 19.85 -1.44 0.15
CA LEU A 20 20.34 -0.49 1.14
C LEU A 20 20.24 -1.03 2.58
N LYS A 21 19.25 -1.87 2.87
CA LYS A 21 18.98 -2.40 4.21
C LYS A 21 18.92 -3.92 4.18
N ASP A 22 19.38 -4.55 5.26
CA ASP A 22 19.11 -5.99 5.45
C ASP A 22 17.60 -6.18 5.68
N SER A 23 17.05 -7.26 5.14
CA SER A 23 15.61 -7.54 5.21
C SER A 23 15.33 -9.04 5.20
N PRO A 24 14.13 -9.48 5.65
CA PRO A 24 13.71 -10.88 5.52
C PRO A 24 13.81 -11.39 4.08
N ASN A 25 13.42 -10.58 3.09
CA ASN A 25 13.52 -10.91 1.67
C ASN A 25 14.97 -11.14 1.22
N LEU A 26 15.90 -10.29 1.68
CA LEU A 26 17.32 -10.42 1.35
C LEU A 26 17.90 -11.69 1.96
N ARG A 27 17.55 -12.00 3.21
CA ARG A 27 17.95 -13.24 3.89
C ARG A 27 17.41 -14.48 3.17
N GLU A 28 16.13 -14.47 2.80
CA GLU A 28 15.54 -15.59 2.06
C GLU A 28 16.23 -15.83 0.70
N LEU A 29 16.61 -14.78 -0.02
CA LEU A 29 17.37 -14.93 -1.26
C LEU A 29 18.75 -15.58 -1.01
N ARG A 30 19.44 -15.25 0.10
CA ARG A 30 20.69 -15.94 0.49
C ARG A 30 20.44 -17.42 0.73
N ASP A 31 19.39 -17.75 1.47
CA ASP A 31 19.04 -19.14 1.78
C ASP A 31 18.71 -19.96 0.53
N ARG A 32 18.24 -19.28 -0.53
CA ARG A 32 18.00 -19.85 -1.87
C ARG A 32 19.23 -19.87 -2.78
N GLY A 33 20.41 -19.46 -2.27
CA GLY A 33 21.68 -19.51 -2.99
C GLY A 33 22.06 -18.24 -3.75
N ALA A 34 21.33 -17.13 -3.58
CA ALA A 34 21.74 -15.85 -4.16
C ALA A 34 22.90 -15.21 -3.38
N MET A 35 23.84 -14.59 -4.09
CA MET A 35 24.89 -13.79 -3.47
C MET A 35 24.41 -12.35 -3.29
N VAL A 36 23.85 -12.03 -2.13
CA VAL A 36 23.26 -10.71 -1.87
C VAL A 36 23.91 -9.95 -0.72
N SER A 37 24.08 -8.64 -0.92
CA SER A 37 24.80 -7.74 -0.02
C SER A 37 23.98 -6.53 0.42
N VAL A 38 24.37 -5.93 1.56
CA VAL A 38 23.79 -4.67 2.03
C VAL A 38 24.68 -3.49 1.61
N GLY A 39 24.07 -2.41 1.16
CA GLY A 39 24.71 -1.23 0.57
C GLY A 39 25.00 -1.38 -0.93
N HIS A 40 25.40 -0.28 -1.58
CA HIS A 40 25.79 -0.29 -2.99
C HIS A 40 27.29 -0.01 -3.13
N ARG A 41 28.00 -0.82 -3.92
CA ARG A 41 29.43 -0.61 -4.23
C ARG A 41 29.75 -1.02 -5.67
N ALA A 42 30.49 -0.18 -6.38
CA ALA A 42 30.81 -0.41 -7.80
C ALA A 42 31.50 -1.77 -8.06
N ASP A 43 32.35 -2.23 -7.15
CA ASP A 43 33.07 -3.51 -7.23
C ASP A 43 32.16 -4.75 -7.13
N ARG A 44 30.89 -4.59 -6.74
CA ARG A 44 29.92 -5.69 -6.59
C ARG A 44 29.22 -6.10 -7.86
N VAL A 45 29.23 -5.28 -8.90
CA VAL A 45 28.60 -5.64 -10.19
C VAL A 45 29.21 -6.94 -10.72
N GLY A 46 30.53 -7.10 -10.59
CA GLY A 46 31.24 -8.29 -11.03
C GLY A 46 31.05 -8.61 -12.52
N PRO A 47 31.49 -9.80 -12.98
CA PRO A 47 31.17 -10.28 -14.31
C PRO A 47 29.75 -10.86 -14.33
N VAL A 48 28.78 -10.07 -14.77
CA VAL A 48 27.37 -10.51 -14.91
C VAL A 48 26.88 -10.30 -16.33
N ASP A 49 25.96 -11.16 -16.77
CA ASP A 49 25.35 -11.07 -18.11
C ASP A 49 24.41 -9.87 -18.24
N ALA A 50 23.73 -9.51 -17.15
CA ALA A 50 22.83 -8.36 -17.09
C ALA A 50 22.68 -7.84 -15.66
N VAL A 51 22.39 -6.54 -15.55
CA VAL A 51 21.99 -5.88 -14.30
C VAL A 51 20.53 -5.48 -14.38
N VAL A 52 19.75 -5.91 -13.38
CA VAL A 52 18.32 -5.59 -13.30
C VAL A 52 18.10 -4.55 -12.21
N VAL A 53 17.52 -3.40 -12.55
CA VAL A 53 17.25 -2.30 -11.60
C VAL A 53 15.76 -2.14 -11.30
N SER A 54 15.46 -1.72 -10.07
CA SER A 54 14.13 -1.23 -9.70
C SER A 54 14.00 0.25 -10.05
N SER A 55 12.77 0.75 -10.14
CA SER A 55 12.47 2.17 -10.34
C SER A 55 12.97 3.06 -9.18
N ALA A 56 13.26 2.48 -8.01
CA ALA A 56 13.81 3.20 -6.86
C ALA A 56 15.33 3.45 -6.96
N ILE A 57 16.04 2.84 -7.91
CA ILE A 57 17.48 3.03 -8.08
C ILE A 57 17.74 4.32 -8.87
N PRO A 58 18.39 5.34 -8.28
CA PRO A 58 18.64 6.60 -8.98
C PRO A 58 19.73 6.42 -10.06
N PRO A 59 19.74 7.26 -11.12
CA PRO A 59 20.77 7.22 -12.15
C PRO A 59 22.21 7.37 -11.63
N ALA A 60 22.38 8.04 -10.49
CA ALA A 60 23.66 8.25 -9.83
C ALA A 60 24.16 7.04 -9.01
N ASN A 61 23.38 5.97 -8.91
CA ASN A 61 23.78 4.77 -8.18
C ASN A 61 25.11 4.21 -8.70
N VAL A 62 26.02 3.91 -7.78
CA VAL A 62 27.41 3.51 -8.10
C VAL A 62 27.51 2.18 -8.85
N GLU A 63 26.61 1.23 -8.60
CA GLU A 63 26.57 -0.06 -9.30
C GLU A 63 25.97 0.09 -10.69
N LEU A 64 24.89 0.86 -10.83
CA LEU A 64 24.29 1.16 -12.13
C LEU A 64 25.28 1.87 -13.06
N ARG A 65 26.06 2.82 -12.53
CA ARG A 65 27.12 3.49 -13.29
C ARG A 65 28.21 2.52 -13.72
N ALA A 66 28.73 1.72 -12.78
CA ALA A 66 29.77 0.74 -13.07
C ALA A 66 29.32 -0.29 -14.13
N ALA A 67 28.07 -0.75 -14.07
CA ALA A 67 27.50 -1.65 -15.06
C ALA A 67 27.47 -1.03 -16.47
N ARG A 68 27.07 0.24 -16.57
CA ARG A 68 27.06 0.98 -17.84
C ARG A 68 28.47 1.23 -18.38
N GLU A 69 29.39 1.63 -17.52
CA GLU A 69 30.80 1.86 -17.87
C GLU A 69 31.48 0.56 -18.36
N ALA A 70 31.08 -0.59 -17.81
CA ALA A 70 31.53 -1.91 -18.24
C ALA A 70 30.78 -2.49 -19.46
N GLY A 71 29.81 -1.76 -20.03
CA GLY A 71 29.02 -2.21 -21.18
C GLY A 71 28.07 -3.37 -20.90
N VAL A 72 27.74 -3.62 -19.63
CA VAL A 72 26.80 -4.68 -19.21
C VAL A 72 25.37 -4.30 -19.59
N LEU A 73 24.58 -5.28 -20.05
CA LEU A 73 23.17 -5.07 -20.37
C LEU A 73 22.39 -4.64 -19.11
N VAL A 74 21.81 -3.44 -19.13
CA VAL A 74 20.96 -2.96 -18.04
C VAL A 74 19.49 -3.12 -18.41
N LEU A 75 18.75 -3.85 -17.58
CA LEU A 75 17.32 -4.10 -17.74
C LEU A 75 16.51 -3.50 -16.60
N MET A 76 15.30 -3.04 -16.93
CA MET A 76 14.29 -2.68 -15.95
C MET A 76 13.58 -3.94 -15.45
N ARG A 77 13.13 -3.91 -14.19
CA ARG A 77 12.31 -4.96 -13.57
C ARG A 77 11.22 -5.53 -14.50
N ALA A 78 10.45 -4.65 -15.14
CA ALA A 78 9.34 -5.07 -15.99
C ALA A 78 9.79 -5.73 -17.30
N GLN A 79 10.97 -5.39 -17.84
CA GLN A 79 11.53 -6.07 -19.01
C GLN A 79 11.86 -7.53 -18.69
N VAL A 80 12.39 -7.79 -17.49
CA VAL A 80 12.67 -9.15 -17.03
C VAL A 80 11.37 -9.91 -16.78
N LEU A 81 10.37 -9.27 -16.17
CA LEU A 81 9.04 -9.87 -16.01
C LEU A 81 8.43 -10.25 -17.36
N ALA A 82 8.46 -9.34 -18.34
CA ALA A 82 8.00 -9.60 -19.70
C ALA A 82 8.74 -10.79 -20.33
N ALA A 83 10.06 -10.87 -20.16
CA ALA A 83 10.86 -11.99 -20.65
C ALA A 83 10.49 -13.31 -19.96
N LEU A 84 10.23 -13.31 -18.64
CA LEU A 84 9.83 -14.50 -17.88
C LEU A 84 8.45 -15.04 -18.27
N MET A 85 7.56 -14.16 -18.75
CA MET A 85 6.21 -14.47 -19.23
C MET A 85 6.18 -15.03 -20.65
N ARG A 86 7.20 -14.76 -21.49
CA ARG A 86 7.23 -15.24 -22.87
C ARG A 86 7.17 -16.77 -22.95
N GLY A 87 6.42 -17.27 -23.94
CA GLY A 87 6.25 -18.71 -24.18
C GLY A 87 5.34 -19.42 -23.18
N ARG A 88 4.63 -18.69 -22.32
CA ARG A 88 3.67 -19.21 -21.34
C ARG A 88 2.29 -18.62 -21.57
N LEU A 89 1.26 -19.31 -21.10
CA LEU A 89 -0.10 -18.79 -21.08
C LEU A 89 -0.21 -17.76 -19.96
N SER A 90 -0.14 -16.47 -20.28
CA SER A 90 0.08 -15.45 -19.25
C SER A 90 -1.17 -14.64 -18.93
N VAL A 91 -1.40 -14.44 -17.64
CA VAL A 91 -2.41 -13.54 -17.06
C VAL A 91 -1.68 -12.36 -16.42
N ALA A 92 -1.98 -11.13 -16.86
CA ALA A 92 -1.44 -9.92 -16.26
C ALA A 92 -2.57 -9.09 -15.67
N VAL A 93 -2.47 -8.76 -14.39
CA VAL A 93 -3.50 -8.03 -13.65
C VAL A 93 -3.04 -6.61 -13.36
N SER A 94 -3.76 -5.63 -13.91
CA SER A 94 -3.52 -4.21 -13.73
C SER A 94 -4.78 -3.47 -13.26
N GLY A 95 -4.63 -2.19 -12.94
CA GLY A 95 -5.67 -1.28 -12.47
C GLY A 95 -5.18 -0.47 -11.28
N THR A 96 -5.82 0.67 -10.98
CA THR A 96 -5.30 1.56 -9.91
C THR A 96 -5.31 0.86 -8.55
N HIS A 97 -6.39 0.13 -8.23
CA HIS A 97 -6.59 -0.58 -6.96
C HIS A 97 -6.87 -2.07 -7.16
N GLY A 98 -6.54 -2.88 -6.14
CA GLY A 98 -6.92 -4.29 -6.10
C GLY A 98 -6.08 -5.25 -6.94
N LYS A 99 -5.00 -4.77 -7.58
CA LYS A 99 -4.06 -5.58 -8.39
C LYS A 99 -3.52 -6.77 -7.61
N THR A 100 -2.86 -6.51 -6.48
CA THR A 100 -2.22 -7.55 -5.65
C THR A 100 -3.22 -8.60 -5.19
N THR A 101 -4.39 -8.17 -4.69
CA THR A 101 -5.45 -9.06 -4.21
C THR A 101 -6.03 -9.90 -5.35
N THR A 102 -6.31 -9.29 -6.50
CA THR A 102 -6.86 -9.98 -7.67
C THR A 102 -5.86 -10.98 -8.25
N THR A 103 -4.60 -10.60 -8.39
CA THR A 103 -3.51 -11.49 -8.84
C THR A 103 -3.37 -12.70 -7.91
N SER A 104 -3.46 -12.45 -6.59
CA SER A 104 -3.42 -13.48 -5.55
C SER A 104 -4.61 -14.42 -5.63
N MET A 105 -5.83 -13.90 -5.78
CA MET A 105 -7.04 -14.70 -5.98
C MET A 105 -6.93 -15.59 -7.22
N VAL A 106 -6.42 -15.05 -8.35
CA VAL A 106 -6.17 -15.84 -9.57
C VAL A 106 -5.17 -16.97 -9.30
N ALA A 107 -4.03 -16.65 -8.67
CA ALA A 107 -2.99 -17.65 -8.38
C ALA A 107 -3.51 -18.77 -7.46
N VAL A 108 -4.13 -18.41 -6.32
CA VAL A 108 -4.66 -19.39 -5.34
C VAL A 108 -5.77 -20.24 -5.95
N MET A 109 -6.70 -19.63 -6.69
CA MET A 109 -7.76 -20.35 -7.39
C MET A 109 -7.17 -21.38 -8.35
N LEU A 110 -6.19 -20.99 -9.18
CA LEU A 110 -5.54 -21.88 -10.14
C LEU A 110 -4.72 -22.99 -9.46
N GLN A 111 -4.02 -22.68 -8.36
CA GLN A 111 -3.33 -23.70 -7.55
C GLN A 111 -4.32 -24.73 -7.00
N ARG A 112 -5.46 -24.29 -6.43
CA ARG A 112 -6.50 -25.18 -5.89
C ARG A 112 -7.18 -26.02 -6.96
N LEU A 113 -7.23 -25.53 -8.20
CA LEU A 113 -7.70 -26.28 -9.37
C LEU A 113 -6.63 -27.23 -9.96
N GLY A 114 -5.47 -27.38 -9.31
CA GLY A 114 -4.39 -28.27 -9.75
C GLY A 114 -3.66 -27.79 -11.00
N ARG A 115 -3.73 -26.49 -11.34
CA ARG A 115 -3.11 -25.92 -12.55
C ARG A 115 -1.66 -25.46 -12.34
N SER A 116 -1.18 -25.42 -11.10
CA SER A 116 0.21 -25.13 -10.72
C SER A 116 0.86 -23.94 -11.47
N PRO A 117 0.28 -22.72 -11.42
CA PRO A 117 0.81 -21.57 -12.14
C PRO A 117 2.17 -21.11 -11.58
N THR A 118 3.03 -20.58 -12.44
CA THR A 118 4.08 -19.66 -11.97
C THR A 118 3.44 -18.30 -11.66
N PHE A 119 3.83 -17.62 -10.60
CA PHE A 119 3.31 -16.28 -10.32
C PHE A 119 4.32 -15.29 -9.74
N VAL A 120 4.07 -14.00 -9.97
CA VAL A 120 4.78 -12.86 -9.38
C VAL A 120 3.78 -11.80 -8.94
N ILE A 121 3.68 -11.58 -7.63
CA ILE A 121 2.71 -10.73 -6.97
C ILE A 121 3.46 -9.66 -6.16
N GLY A 122 2.92 -8.44 -6.06
CA GLY A 122 3.52 -7.33 -5.32
C GLY A 122 3.54 -7.47 -3.80
N GLY A 123 2.90 -8.50 -3.24
CA GLY A 123 2.81 -8.78 -1.80
C GLY A 123 2.77 -10.28 -1.51
N ASP A 124 3.00 -10.65 -0.25
CA ASP A 124 3.06 -12.04 0.18
C ASP A 124 1.66 -12.61 0.43
N LEU A 125 1.37 -13.73 -0.21
CA LEU A 125 0.19 -14.56 0.03
C LEU A 125 0.23 -15.15 1.45
N ASN A 126 -0.92 -15.20 2.11
CA ASN A 126 -1.02 -15.83 3.43
C ASN A 126 -0.80 -17.36 3.37
N GLU A 127 -1.18 -18.00 2.26
CA GLU A 127 -1.15 -19.45 2.09
C GLU A 127 0.26 -19.98 1.80
N SER A 128 1.01 -19.31 0.92
CA SER A 128 2.36 -19.72 0.52
C SER A 128 3.46 -18.99 1.29
N GLY A 129 3.12 -17.92 2.01
CA GLY A 129 4.08 -17.03 2.66
C GLY A 129 4.96 -16.26 1.68
N SER A 130 4.60 -16.23 0.39
CA SER A 130 5.43 -15.64 -0.66
C SER A 130 4.63 -15.02 -1.80
N GLY A 131 5.08 -13.86 -2.26
CA GLY A 131 4.60 -13.23 -3.49
C GLY A 131 5.14 -13.85 -4.80
N ALA A 132 5.96 -14.91 -4.77
CA ALA A 132 6.42 -15.55 -6.01
C ALA A 132 6.75 -17.04 -5.87
N GLU A 133 6.29 -17.80 -6.86
CA GLU A 133 6.49 -19.25 -6.93
C GLU A 133 6.68 -19.70 -8.38
N HIS A 134 7.59 -20.66 -8.58
CA HIS A 134 7.77 -21.31 -9.86
C HIS A 134 6.93 -22.59 -9.92
N GLY A 135 5.74 -22.48 -10.51
CA GLY A 135 4.86 -23.62 -10.74
C GLY A 135 5.27 -24.47 -11.93
N SER A 136 4.91 -25.76 -11.88
CA SER A 136 5.20 -26.75 -12.92
C SER A 136 4.29 -26.65 -14.17
N GLY A 137 3.22 -25.84 -14.10
CA GLY A 137 2.29 -25.61 -15.19
C GLY A 137 2.80 -24.61 -16.25
N ASP A 138 2.02 -24.46 -17.31
CA ASP A 138 2.25 -23.54 -18.43
C ASP A 138 1.75 -22.11 -18.14
N LEU A 139 0.88 -21.95 -17.15
CA LEU A 139 0.33 -20.66 -16.73
C LEU A 139 1.37 -19.77 -16.04
N PHE A 140 1.29 -18.47 -16.33
CA PHE A 140 2.04 -17.42 -15.63
C PHE A 140 1.11 -16.30 -15.18
N VAL A 141 1.05 -16.00 -13.89
CA VAL A 141 0.18 -14.95 -13.34
C VAL A 141 1.03 -13.82 -12.77
N ALA A 142 0.84 -12.60 -13.23
CA ALA A 142 1.63 -11.46 -12.80
C ALA A 142 0.78 -10.25 -12.44
N GLU A 143 1.21 -9.54 -11.39
CA GLU A 143 0.80 -8.17 -11.17
C GLU A 143 1.51 -7.26 -12.20
N ALA A 144 0.74 -6.41 -12.86
CA ALA A 144 1.19 -5.47 -13.88
C ALA A 144 1.02 -4.04 -13.36
N ASP A 145 2.13 -3.32 -13.29
CA ASP A 145 2.25 -2.04 -12.60
C ASP A 145 2.13 -0.88 -13.61
N GLU A 146 1.10 -0.06 -13.44
CA GLU A 146 0.83 1.11 -14.28
C GLU A 146 1.63 2.34 -13.87
N SER A 147 2.17 2.39 -12.65
CA SER A 147 2.69 3.62 -12.03
C SER A 147 3.84 4.29 -12.77
N ASP A 148 4.60 3.53 -13.54
CA ASP A 148 5.75 3.97 -14.35
C ASP A 148 5.61 3.57 -15.83
N GLY A 149 4.38 3.23 -16.26
CA GLY A 149 4.08 2.77 -17.62
C GLY A 149 4.64 1.39 -17.97
N SER A 150 5.28 0.70 -17.02
CA SER A 150 6.03 -0.52 -17.31
C SER A 150 5.17 -1.73 -17.68
N PHE A 151 3.89 -1.74 -17.28
CA PHE A 151 2.91 -2.70 -17.78
C PHE A 151 2.72 -2.71 -19.30
N LEU A 152 3.04 -1.62 -20.01
CA LEU A 152 2.95 -1.54 -21.48
C LEU A 152 3.99 -2.42 -22.19
N LEU A 153 5.01 -2.88 -21.46
CA LEU A 153 6.00 -3.83 -21.97
C LEU A 153 5.48 -5.27 -21.99
N LEU A 154 4.33 -5.53 -21.36
CA LEU A 154 3.71 -6.85 -21.27
C LEU A 154 2.75 -7.04 -22.46
N ALA A 155 2.73 -8.25 -23.00
CA ALA A 155 1.79 -8.67 -24.04
C ALA A 155 1.08 -9.97 -23.61
N PRO A 156 0.15 -9.90 -22.65
CA PRO A 156 -0.41 -11.08 -22.02
C PRO A 156 -1.46 -11.78 -22.90
N ASP A 157 -1.64 -13.09 -22.74
CA ASP A 157 -2.81 -13.77 -23.29
C ASP A 157 -4.12 -13.26 -22.66
N ILE A 158 -4.12 -12.99 -21.36
CA ILE A 158 -5.27 -12.45 -20.63
C ILE A 158 -4.81 -11.22 -19.84
N ALA A 159 -5.32 -10.04 -20.21
CA ALA A 159 -5.19 -8.83 -19.40
C ALA A 159 -6.41 -8.69 -18.48
N VAL A 160 -6.17 -8.37 -17.20
CA VAL A 160 -7.22 -8.03 -16.25
C VAL A 160 -7.10 -6.55 -15.89
N VAL A 161 -8.21 -5.82 -15.94
CA VAL A 161 -8.29 -4.40 -15.54
C VAL A 161 -9.32 -4.26 -14.42
N THR A 162 -8.84 -3.99 -13.20
CA THR A 162 -9.71 -3.91 -12.02
C THR A 162 -10.48 -2.60 -11.91
N ASN A 163 -9.83 -1.48 -12.21
CA ASN A 163 -10.36 -0.11 -12.24
C ASN A 163 -9.29 0.84 -12.80
N VAL A 164 -9.69 2.02 -13.24
CA VAL A 164 -8.80 3.07 -13.77
C VAL A 164 -9.20 4.42 -13.19
N GLU A 165 -8.43 4.86 -12.19
CA GLU A 165 -8.53 6.16 -11.53
C GLU A 165 -7.26 7.00 -11.76
N VAL A 166 -7.35 8.30 -11.50
CA VAL A 166 -6.22 9.21 -11.59
C VAL A 166 -5.31 9.02 -10.38
N ASP A 167 -4.16 8.39 -10.58
CA ASP A 167 -3.04 8.31 -9.63
C ASP A 167 -1.72 8.51 -10.42
N HIS A 168 -0.59 8.54 -9.72
CA HIS A 168 0.74 8.60 -10.34
C HIS A 168 0.93 9.79 -11.29
N LEU A 169 0.40 10.96 -10.91
CA LEU A 169 0.49 12.22 -11.68
C LEU A 169 1.92 12.76 -11.83
N ASP A 170 2.89 12.17 -11.13
CA ASP A 170 4.32 12.37 -11.35
C ASP A 170 4.83 11.68 -12.63
N PHE A 171 4.09 10.70 -13.14
CA PHE A 171 4.34 10.02 -14.41
C PHE A 171 3.31 10.41 -15.48
N TYR A 172 2.02 10.39 -15.13
CA TYR A 172 0.92 10.74 -16.03
C TYR A 172 0.53 12.23 -15.91
N GLU A 173 1.39 13.12 -16.41
CA GLU A 173 1.16 14.57 -16.35
C GLU A 173 -0.09 15.01 -17.12
N GLY A 174 -0.49 14.26 -18.15
CA GLY A 174 -1.74 14.45 -18.90
C GLY A 174 -2.99 14.01 -18.14
N GLY A 175 -2.84 13.54 -16.90
CA GLY A 175 -3.92 13.16 -16.00
C GLY A 175 -4.78 12.03 -16.57
N ARG A 176 -6.09 12.13 -16.36
CA ARG A 176 -7.05 11.07 -16.69
C ARG A 176 -6.92 10.53 -18.11
N SER A 177 -6.86 11.41 -19.11
CA SER A 177 -6.84 11.01 -20.51
C SER A 177 -5.60 10.18 -20.85
N GLU A 178 -4.46 10.52 -20.25
CA GLU A 178 -3.21 9.79 -20.46
C GLU A 178 -3.23 8.42 -19.77
N VAL A 179 -3.73 8.36 -18.53
CA VAL A 179 -3.92 7.09 -17.80
C VAL A 179 -4.85 6.16 -18.58
N GLU A 180 -6.02 6.65 -19.01
CA GLU A 180 -7.00 5.84 -19.76
C GLU A 180 -6.45 5.36 -21.10
N ALA A 181 -5.66 6.19 -21.80
CA ALA A 181 -4.98 5.83 -23.03
C ALA A 181 -3.91 4.75 -22.79
N ALA A 182 -3.15 4.81 -21.69
CA ALA A 182 -2.19 3.78 -21.32
C ALA A 182 -2.89 2.44 -21.00
N PHE A 183 -4.07 2.46 -20.37
CA PHE A 183 -4.84 1.23 -20.18
C PHE A 183 -5.44 0.68 -21.49
N ALA A 184 -5.82 1.55 -22.45
CA ALA A 184 -6.24 1.12 -23.79
C ALA A 184 -5.09 0.45 -24.56
N VAL A 185 -3.93 1.12 -24.60
CA VAL A 185 -2.58 0.55 -24.51
C VAL A 185 -2.47 -0.96 -24.24
N PHE A 186 -2.45 -1.22 -22.94
CA PHE A 186 -2.35 -2.53 -22.32
C PHE A 186 -3.42 -3.52 -22.80
N CYS A 187 -4.68 -3.08 -22.92
CA CYS A 187 -5.77 -3.92 -23.40
C CYS A 187 -5.60 -4.35 -24.86
N ALA A 188 -5.11 -3.45 -25.72
CA ALA A 188 -4.85 -3.74 -27.13
C ALA A 188 -3.68 -4.72 -27.33
N GLY A 189 -2.71 -4.72 -26.41
CA GLY A 189 -1.58 -5.65 -26.41
C GLY A 189 -1.94 -7.09 -25.99
N ALA A 190 -3.15 -7.32 -25.48
CA ALA A 190 -3.59 -8.62 -24.97
C ALA A 190 -4.40 -9.43 -26.00
N LYS A 191 -4.46 -10.76 -25.83
CA LYS A 191 -5.35 -11.61 -26.68
C LYS A 191 -6.81 -11.63 -26.17
N PHE A 192 -7.02 -11.36 -24.89
CA PHE A 192 -8.33 -11.30 -24.25
C PHE A 192 -8.29 -10.36 -23.04
N VAL A 193 -9.38 -9.66 -22.77
CA VAL A 193 -9.47 -8.74 -21.62
C VAL A 193 -10.58 -9.17 -20.66
N VAL A 194 -10.30 -9.16 -19.37
CA VAL A 194 -11.29 -9.23 -18.29
C VAL A 194 -11.31 -7.88 -17.59
N ALA A 195 -12.45 -7.19 -17.54
CA ALA A 195 -12.48 -5.83 -17.02
C ALA A 195 -13.73 -5.51 -16.21
N CYS A 196 -13.57 -4.65 -15.20
CA CYS A 196 -14.68 -4.20 -14.37
C CYS A 196 -15.61 -3.27 -15.16
N ALA A 197 -16.86 -3.67 -15.33
CA ALA A 197 -17.90 -2.81 -15.90
C ALA A 197 -18.30 -1.68 -14.93
N ASP A 198 -18.26 -1.92 -13.62
CA ASP A 198 -18.70 -0.92 -12.65
C ASP A 198 -17.78 0.32 -12.60
N ASP A 199 -16.57 0.21 -13.15
CA ASP A 199 -15.59 1.29 -13.19
C ASP A 199 -15.66 2.10 -14.51
N PRO A 200 -15.99 3.40 -14.47
CA PRO A 200 -16.09 4.22 -15.67
C PRO A 200 -14.76 4.37 -16.44
N GLY A 201 -13.62 4.40 -15.75
CA GLY A 201 -12.30 4.52 -16.39
C GLY A 201 -11.97 3.28 -17.21
N ALA A 202 -12.14 2.09 -16.62
CA ALA A 202 -11.98 0.82 -17.30
C ALA A 202 -12.91 0.71 -18.51
N ARG A 203 -14.17 1.15 -18.38
CA ARG A 203 -15.10 1.22 -19.53
C ARG A 203 -14.58 2.08 -20.68
N ARG A 204 -14.11 3.29 -20.40
CA ARG A 204 -13.53 4.19 -21.43
C ARG A 204 -12.28 3.60 -22.07
N SER A 205 -11.37 3.01 -21.28
CA SER A 205 -10.19 2.33 -21.82
C SER A 205 -10.55 1.15 -22.72
N LEU A 206 -11.63 0.43 -22.40
CA LEU A 206 -12.16 -0.66 -23.21
C LEU A 206 -12.82 -0.18 -24.52
N GLU A 207 -13.44 1.00 -24.54
CA GLU A 207 -14.05 1.58 -25.76
C GLU A 207 -13.00 1.90 -26.84
N ALA A 208 -11.77 2.19 -26.43
CA ALA A 208 -10.66 2.53 -27.32
C ALA A 208 -9.98 1.31 -27.98
N THR A 209 -10.45 0.09 -27.73
CA THR A 209 -9.91 -1.14 -28.32
C THR A 209 -11.02 -2.07 -28.79
N THR A 210 -10.71 -2.98 -29.73
CA THR A 210 -11.60 -4.04 -30.20
C THR A 210 -11.23 -5.42 -29.66
N THR A 211 -10.25 -5.51 -28.75
CA THR A 211 -9.82 -6.78 -28.13
C THR A 211 -11.03 -7.54 -27.56
N PRO A 212 -11.17 -8.85 -27.84
CA PRO A 212 -12.21 -9.67 -27.24
C PRO A 212 -12.18 -9.57 -25.71
N ARG A 213 -13.36 -9.45 -25.09
CA ARG A 213 -13.46 -9.14 -23.66
C ARG A 213 -14.57 -9.90 -22.96
N LEU A 214 -14.45 -10.00 -21.64
CA LEU A 214 -15.51 -10.34 -20.70
C LEU A 214 -15.53 -9.28 -19.61
N THR A 215 -16.69 -8.68 -19.39
CA THR A 215 -16.89 -7.69 -18.34
C THR A 215 -17.48 -8.31 -17.08
N TYR A 216 -17.08 -7.80 -15.92
CA TYR A 216 -17.63 -8.23 -14.63
C TYR A 216 -18.07 -7.04 -13.78
N GLY A 217 -19.03 -7.22 -12.89
CA GLY A 217 -19.48 -6.15 -12.00
C GLY A 217 -20.82 -6.46 -11.34
N PHE A 218 -21.30 -5.54 -10.50
CA PHE A 218 -22.66 -5.57 -9.95
C PHE A 218 -23.70 -5.04 -10.94
N GLY A 219 -23.26 -4.27 -11.94
CA GLY A 219 -24.11 -3.81 -13.06
C GLY A 219 -24.76 -4.96 -13.82
N ARG A 220 -26.02 -4.79 -14.23
CA ARG A 220 -26.78 -5.81 -14.99
C ARG A 220 -26.28 -5.98 -16.43
N ASP A 221 -25.51 -5.02 -16.89
CA ASP A 221 -24.90 -4.90 -18.21
C ASP A 221 -23.50 -5.55 -18.28
N ALA A 222 -22.98 -6.07 -17.17
CA ALA A 222 -21.79 -6.92 -17.17
C ALA A 222 -22.12 -8.33 -17.70
N ASP A 223 -21.14 -8.97 -18.34
CA ASP A 223 -21.25 -10.36 -18.79
C ASP A 223 -21.32 -11.34 -17.60
N LEU A 224 -20.44 -11.11 -16.60
CA LEU A 224 -20.38 -11.82 -15.33
C LEU A 224 -20.93 -10.91 -14.23
N VAL A 225 -22.16 -11.18 -13.79
CA VAL A 225 -22.89 -10.33 -12.86
C VAL A 225 -22.73 -10.83 -11.43
N LEU A 226 -22.22 -9.96 -10.57
CA LEU A 226 -22.08 -10.18 -9.14
C LEU A 226 -23.31 -9.70 -8.38
N ARG A 227 -23.64 -10.37 -7.28
CA ARG A 227 -24.62 -9.92 -6.29
C ARG A 227 -24.00 -10.03 -4.91
N GLU A 228 -24.12 -8.96 -4.14
CA GLU A 228 -23.75 -8.92 -2.74
C GLU A 228 -24.88 -9.52 -1.90
N ILE A 229 -24.55 -10.46 -1.01
CA ILE A 229 -25.50 -11.07 -0.07
C ILE A 229 -25.17 -10.57 1.34
N GLU A 230 -23.92 -10.72 1.76
CA GLU A 230 -23.47 -10.29 3.09
C GLU A 230 -21.98 -9.95 3.07
N THR A 231 -21.59 -8.83 3.67
CA THR A 231 -20.18 -8.52 3.98
C THR A 231 -20.09 -8.14 5.45
N SER A 232 -19.65 -9.06 6.30
CA SER A 232 -19.56 -8.84 7.75
C SER A 232 -18.40 -9.64 8.33
N ARG A 233 -17.85 -9.18 9.46
CA ARG A 233 -16.85 -9.92 10.27
C ARG A 233 -15.65 -10.45 9.49
N GLY A 234 -15.09 -9.63 8.60
CA GLY A 234 -13.94 -10.00 7.77
C GLY A 234 -14.23 -11.06 6.69
N ARG A 235 -15.50 -11.35 6.36
CA ARG A 235 -15.89 -12.27 5.29
C ARG A 235 -16.85 -11.60 4.30
N ALA A 236 -16.94 -12.17 3.10
CA ALA A 236 -17.86 -11.71 2.07
C ALA A 236 -18.57 -12.90 1.42
N ARG A 237 -19.89 -12.77 1.26
CA ARG A 237 -20.75 -13.73 0.60
C ARG A 237 -21.55 -13.03 -0.49
N GLY A 238 -21.64 -13.67 -1.64
CA GLY A 238 -22.33 -13.17 -2.81
C GLY A 238 -22.79 -14.30 -3.73
N ALA A 239 -23.25 -13.91 -4.91
CA ALA A 239 -23.50 -14.83 -6.01
C ALA A 239 -22.92 -14.27 -7.30
N VAL A 240 -22.48 -15.16 -8.18
CA VAL A 240 -22.02 -14.84 -9.53
C VAL A 240 -22.94 -15.49 -10.54
N ARG A 241 -23.34 -14.73 -11.56
CA ARG A 241 -24.16 -15.23 -12.67
C ARG A 241 -23.46 -15.03 -13.99
N PHE A 242 -23.36 -16.09 -14.79
CA PHE A 242 -22.78 -16.06 -16.12
C PHE A 242 -23.57 -17.00 -17.05
N ARG A 243 -23.99 -16.51 -18.23
CA ARG A 243 -24.74 -17.30 -19.24
C ARG A 243 -25.93 -18.12 -18.69
N GLY A 244 -26.63 -17.58 -17.70
CA GLY A 244 -27.80 -18.21 -17.08
C GLY A 244 -27.50 -19.14 -15.91
N GLU A 245 -26.24 -19.52 -15.70
CA GLU A 245 -25.79 -20.25 -14.51
C GLU A 245 -25.58 -19.25 -13.36
N SER A 246 -26.02 -19.60 -12.15
CA SER A 246 -25.82 -18.81 -10.93
C SER A 246 -25.16 -19.67 -9.87
N VAL A 247 -24.05 -19.20 -9.33
CA VAL A 247 -23.21 -19.91 -8.35
C VAL A 247 -23.02 -19.03 -7.13
N GLU A 248 -23.04 -19.63 -5.95
CA GLU A 248 -22.68 -18.94 -4.72
C GLU A 248 -21.18 -18.66 -4.65
N LEU A 249 -20.82 -17.47 -4.15
CA LEU A 249 -19.44 -17.08 -3.91
C LEU A 249 -19.27 -16.77 -2.41
N ALA A 250 -18.37 -17.49 -1.76
CA ALA A 250 -18.01 -17.26 -0.37
C ALA A 250 -16.50 -17.02 -0.26
N LEU A 251 -16.11 -15.91 0.36
CA LEU A 251 -14.73 -15.48 0.53
C LEU A 251 -14.39 -15.42 2.03
N ALA A 252 -13.18 -15.87 2.38
CA ALA A 252 -12.66 -15.73 3.74
C ALA A 252 -12.16 -14.30 4.04
N VAL A 253 -12.16 -13.42 3.04
CA VAL A 253 -11.85 -11.99 3.15
C VAL A 253 -13.13 -11.14 3.01
N GLY A 254 -13.16 -10.00 3.69
CA GLY A 254 -14.33 -9.14 3.79
C GLY A 254 -14.44 -8.10 2.69
N GLY A 255 -15.64 -7.54 2.52
CA GLY A 255 -15.88 -6.32 1.76
C GLY A 255 -16.28 -6.51 0.30
N ARG A 256 -17.13 -5.60 -0.17
CA ARG A 256 -17.67 -5.57 -1.54
C ARG A 256 -16.58 -5.50 -2.63
N HIS A 257 -15.49 -4.78 -2.38
CA HIS A 257 -14.38 -4.70 -3.33
C HIS A 257 -13.69 -6.06 -3.55
N ASN A 258 -13.68 -6.94 -2.54
CA ASN A 258 -13.15 -8.30 -2.70
C ASN A 258 -14.09 -9.21 -3.50
N LEU A 259 -15.41 -8.95 -3.50
CA LEU A 259 -16.30 -9.61 -4.46
C LEU A 259 -15.99 -9.17 -5.90
N LEU A 260 -15.64 -7.90 -6.15
CA LEU A 260 -15.18 -7.44 -7.47
C LEU A 260 -13.87 -8.11 -7.88
N ASN A 261 -12.88 -8.14 -6.98
CA ASN A 261 -11.60 -8.83 -7.22
C ASN A 261 -11.82 -10.32 -7.55
N ALA A 262 -12.75 -10.98 -6.84
CA ALA A 262 -13.14 -12.36 -7.12
C ALA A 262 -13.85 -12.48 -8.48
N GLY A 263 -14.72 -11.55 -8.86
CA GLY A 263 -15.34 -11.50 -10.18
C GLY A 263 -14.31 -11.42 -11.32
N ALA A 264 -13.24 -10.65 -11.14
CA ALA A 264 -12.12 -10.60 -12.08
C ALA A 264 -11.42 -11.97 -12.19
N ALA A 265 -11.14 -12.62 -11.06
CA ALA A 265 -10.53 -13.95 -11.03
C ALA A 265 -11.42 -15.02 -11.70
N LEU A 266 -12.74 -14.96 -11.46
CA LEU A 266 -13.71 -15.83 -12.13
C LEU A 266 -13.77 -15.58 -13.63
N GLY A 267 -13.65 -14.32 -14.09
CA GLY A 267 -13.54 -13.99 -15.51
C GLY A 267 -12.32 -14.65 -16.17
N VAL A 268 -11.18 -14.67 -15.47
CA VAL A 268 -9.99 -15.42 -15.92
C VAL A 268 -10.28 -16.91 -15.98
N ALA A 269 -10.91 -17.49 -14.96
CA ALA A 269 -11.26 -18.91 -14.92
C ALA A 269 -12.16 -19.31 -16.10
N VAL A 270 -13.19 -18.51 -16.38
CA VAL A 270 -14.10 -18.70 -17.52
C VAL A 270 -13.32 -18.65 -18.84
N ARG A 271 -12.40 -17.71 -19.00
CA ARG A 271 -11.58 -17.60 -20.22
C ARG A 271 -10.68 -18.82 -20.43
N LEU A 272 -10.18 -19.40 -19.34
CA LEU A 272 -9.37 -20.61 -19.31
C LEU A 272 -10.20 -21.91 -19.42
N GLY A 273 -11.53 -21.81 -19.56
CA GLY A 273 -12.42 -22.96 -19.70
C GLY A 273 -12.65 -23.72 -18.40
N VAL A 274 -12.39 -23.10 -17.24
CA VAL A 274 -12.69 -23.69 -15.93
C VAL A 274 -14.20 -23.54 -15.64
N PRO A 275 -14.90 -24.61 -15.21
CA PRO A 275 -16.29 -24.50 -14.79
C PRO A 275 -16.47 -23.49 -13.65
N LEU A 276 -17.47 -22.60 -13.79
CA LEU A 276 -17.73 -21.53 -12.82
C LEU A 276 -17.93 -22.04 -11.38
N PRO A 277 -18.67 -23.15 -11.13
CA PRO A 277 -18.81 -23.71 -9.79
C PRO A 277 -17.47 -24.12 -9.15
N ALA A 278 -16.58 -24.74 -9.93
CA ALA A 278 -15.28 -25.18 -9.46
C ALA A 278 -14.37 -23.97 -9.12
N ALA A 279 -14.39 -22.94 -9.97
CA ALA A 279 -13.63 -21.71 -9.76
C ALA A 279 -14.11 -20.95 -8.50
N ALA A 280 -15.43 -20.81 -8.32
CA ALA A 280 -16.00 -20.14 -7.16
C ALA A 280 -15.68 -20.88 -5.85
N ALA A 281 -15.77 -22.22 -5.84
CA ALA A 281 -15.38 -23.03 -4.69
C ALA A 281 -13.88 -22.89 -4.36
N ALA A 282 -13.01 -22.89 -5.39
CA ALA A 282 -11.57 -22.73 -5.23
C ALA A 282 -11.18 -21.36 -4.62
N LEU A 283 -11.89 -20.29 -4.98
CA LEU A 283 -11.69 -18.95 -4.39
C LEU A 283 -11.99 -18.89 -2.89
N GLY A 284 -12.84 -19.77 -2.37
CA GLY A 284 -13.11 -19.86 -0.93
C GLY A 284 -11.87 -20.21 -0.09
N ALA A 285 -10.82 -20.74 -0.72
CA ALA A 285 -9.55 -21.03 -0.05
C ALA A 285 -8.61 -19.82 0.07
N PHE A 286 -8.94 -18.67 -0.55
CA PHE A 286 -8.16 -17.44 -0.42
C PHE A 286 -8.46 -16.76 0.91
N THR A 287 -7.42 -16.59 1.72
CA THR A 287 -7.41 -16.08 3.09
C THR A 287 -6.78 -14.70 3.22
N GLY A 288 -6.40 -14.08 2.10
CA GLY A 288 -5.88 -12.73 2.05
C GLY A 288 -4.41 -12.63 1.64
N VAL A 289 -3.94 -11.40 1.66
CA VAL A 289 -2.54 -11.01 1.40
C VAL A 289 -2.09 -10.22 2.61
N ARG A 290 -0.82 -10.33 2.98
CA ARG A 290 -0.26 -9.50 4.05
C ARG A 290 -0.53 -8.01 3.78
N ARG A 291 -0.82 -7.28 4.85
CA ARG A 291 -1.17 -5.85 4.84
C ARG A 291 -2.41 -5.51 4.00
N ARG A 292 -3.32 -6.45 3.74
CA ARG A 292 -4.62 -6.18 3.10
C ARG A 292 -5.73 -6.60 4.07
N TYR A 293 -6.15 -5.65 4.91
CA TYR A 293 -7.03 -5.85 6.05
C TYR A 293 -6.56 -7.01 6.95
N GLU A 294 -5.26 -7.01 7.26
CA GLU A 294 -4.61 -8.09 8.01
C GLU A 294 -4.88 -7.94 9.50
N ARG A 295 -5.54 -8.93 10.11
CA ARG A 295 -5.69 -8.99 11.57
C ARG A 295 -4.34 -9.32 12.22
N ARG A 296 -3.78 -8.36 12.95
CA ARG A 296 -2.48 -8.49 13.64
C ARG A 296 -2.61 -9.18 14.99
N GLY A 297 -3.74 -9.01 15.66
CA GLY A 297 -4.03 -9.65 16.94
C GLY A 297 -5.06 -8.88 17.75
N GLU A 298 -5.24 -9.31 19.00
CA GLU A 298 -6.07 -8.62 19.99
C GLU A 298 -5.27 -8.38 21.26
N ALA A 299 -5.40 -7.18 21.85
CA ALA A 299 -4.77 -6.83 23.13
C ALA A 299 -5.67 -5.86 23.90
N ALA A 300 -5.76 -6.01 25.23
CA ALA A 300 -6.67 -5.22 26.09
C ALA A 300 -8.15 -5.18 25.62
N GLY A 301 -8.59 -6.20 24.85
CA GLY A 301 -9.93 -6.27 24.26
C GLY A 301 -10.14 -5.40 23.01
N ALA A 302 -9.08 -4.78 22.48
CA ALA A 302 -9.07 -4.10 21.18
C ALA A 302 -8.56 -5.03 20.07
N LEU A 303 -9.11 -4.87 18.86
CA LEU A 303 -8.68 -5.57 17.65
C LEU A 303 -7.67 -4.70 16.89
N PHE A 304 -6.55 -5.29 16.47
CA PHE A 304 -5.53 -4.61 15.68
C PHE A 304 -5.54 -5.12 14.24
N VAL A 305 -5.64 -4.19 13.29
CA VAL A 305 -5.70 -4.46 11.86
C VAL A 305 -4.70 -3.57 11.13
N ASP A 306 -3.99 -4.13 10.15
CA ASP A 306 -3.10 -3.40 9.25
C ASP A 306 -3.62 -3.42 7.80
N ASP A 307 -3.58 -2.28 7.14
CA ASP A 307 -3.89 -2.15 5.72
C ASP A 307 -2.90 -1.23 4.98
N TYR A 308 -2.50 -1.66 3.79
CA TYR A 308 -1.62 -0.97 2.86
C TYR A 308 -2.29 0.25 2.19
N ALA A 309 -3.60 0.45 2.40
CA ALA A 309 -4.38 1.55 1.86
C ALA A 309 -3.70 2.91 2.06
N HIS A 310 -3.45 3.60 0.96
CA HIS A 310 -2.76 4.89 0.94
C HIS A 310 -3.35 5.86 -0.10
N HIS A 311 -4.28 5.40 -0.93
CA HIS A 311 -5.11 6.23 -1.79
C HIS A 311 -6.49 6.48 -1.14
N PRO A 312 -7.16 7.64 -1.35
CA PRO A 312 -8.46 7.94 -0.76
C PRO A 312 -9.49 6.81 -0.91
N THR A 313 -9.66 6.29 -2.13
CA THR A 313 -10.59 5.19 -2.44
C THR A 313 -10.32 3.93 -1.61
N GLU A 314 -9.04 3.60 -1.38
CA GLU A 314 -8.62 2.45 -0.57
C GLU A 314 -8.90 2.68 0.91
N VAL A 315 -8.60 3.89 1.41
CA VAL A 315 -8.85 4.28 2.80
C VAL A 315 -10.34 4.21 3.12
N GLU A 316 -11.20 4.78 2.26
CA GLU A 316 -12.65 4.71 2.43
C GLU A 316 -13.16 3.27 2.40
N ALA A 317 -12.68 2.46 1.46
CA ALA A 317 -13.07 1.05 1.35
C ALA A 317 -12.69 0.26 2.62
N THR A 318 -11.51 0.54 3.18
CA THR A 318 -10.99 -0.10 4.40
C THR A 318 -11.78 0.34 5.62
N LEU A 319 -12.05 1.63 5.78
CA LEU A 319 -12.84 2.15 6.90
C LEU A 319 -14.30 1.67 6.86
N ARG A 320 -14.88 1.53 5.67
CA ARG A 320 -16.21 0.91 5.51
C ARG A 320 -16.21 -0.55 5.96
N ALA A 321 -15.17 -1.31 5.63
CA ALA A 321 -15.02 -2.69 6.11
C ALA A 321 -14.84 -2.74 7.63
N ALA A 322 -14.01 -1.85 8.19
CA ALA A 322 -13.83 -1.71 9.64
C ALA A 322 -15.14 -1.35 10.36
N ARG A 323 -15.99 -0.50 9.75
CA ARG A 323 -17.27 -0.13 10.33
C ARG A 323 -18.24 -1.30 10.45
N ALA A 324 -18.17 -2.28 9.54
CA ALA A 324 -18.98 -3.50 9.59
C ALA A 324 -18.61 -4.43 10.76
N GLU A 325 -17.48 -4.21 11.45
CA GLU A 325 -17.11 -4.94 12.68
C GLU A 325 -17.88 -4.43 13.91
N GLY A 326 -18.60 -3.31 13.82
CA GLY A 326 -19.40 -2.77 14.92
C GLY A 326 -18.57 -2.23 16.11
N ARG A 327 -17.29 -1.93 15.88
CA ARG A 327 -16.32 -1.43 16.86
C ARG A 327 -16.06 0.07 16.68
N ARG A 328 -15.53 0.72 17.72
CA ARG A 328 -15.03 2.10 17.62
C ARG A 328 -13.71 2.10 16.85
N ILE A 329 -13.62 2.87 15.78
CA ILE A 329 -12.46 2.87 14.87
C ILE A 329 -11.45 3.95 15.29
N VAL A 330 -10.24 3.51 15.61
CA VAL A 330 -9.07 4.37 15.79
C VAL A 330 -8.17 4.19 14.57
N ALA A 331 -8.23 5.12 13.62
CA ALA A 331 -7.46 5.06 12.38
C ALA A 331 -6.12 5.79 12.55
N ILE A 332 -5.02 5.10 12.28
CA ILE A 332 -3.65 5.62 12.32
C ILE A 332 -3.14 5.66 10.88
N PHE A 333 -3.09 6.86 10.30
CA PHE A 333 -2.77 7.08 8.90
C PHE A 333 -1.38 7.71 8.74
N GLN A 334 -0.54 7.09 7.90
CA GLN A 334 0.73 7.67 7.45
C GLN A 334 0.64 7.98 5.95
N PRO A 335 0.63 9.27 5.55
CA PRO A 335 0.67 9.64 4.15
C PRO A 335 1.93 9.09 3.47
N HIS A 336 1.80 8.61 2.24
CA HIS A 336 2.91 8.01 1.49
C HIS A 336 3.24 8.84 0.25
N ARG A 337 4.50 9.26 0.11
CA ARG A 337 5.06 10.19 -0.89
C ARG A 337 4.55 11.63 -0.75
N TYR A 338 5.46 12.59 -0.93
CA TYR A 338 5.15 14.02 -0.93
C TYR A 338 4.37 14.42 -2.19
N THR A 339 4.72 13.87 -3.35
CA THR A 339 4.03 14.13 -4.62
C THR A 339 2.53 13.81 -4.55
N ARG A 340 2.18 12.62 -4.05
CA ARG A 340 0.79 12.18 -3.83
C ARG A 340 0.08 13.02 -2.77
N THR A 341 0.76 13.28 -1.64
CA THR A 341 0.20 14.13 -0.59
C THR A 341 -0.15 15.51 -1.15
N ARG A 342 0.74 16.12 -1.94
CA ARG A 342 0.49 17.42 -2.59
C ARG A 342 -0.74 17.39 -3.51
N SER A 343 -0.92 16.35 -4.30
CA SER A 343 -2.02 16.26 -5.27
C SER A 343 -3.35 15.88 -4.63
N MET A 344 -3.34 15.14 -3.52
CA MET A 344 -4.55 14.48 -2.97
C MET A 344 -4.86 14.79 -1.51
N TRP A 345 -4.15 15.70 -0.83
CA TRP A 345 -4.28 15.91 0.61
C TRP A 345 -5.73 16.13 1.09
N ARG A 346 -6.57 16.85 0.31
CA ARG A 346 -7.99 17.06 0.66
C ARG A 346 -8.76 15.75 0.67
N ALA A 347 -8.73 15.03 -0.45
CA ALA A 347 -9.40 13.75 -0.59
C ALA A 347 -8.87 12.72 0.43
N LEU A 348 -7.57 12.72 0.72
CA LEU A 348 -6.98 11.86 1.76
C LEU A 348 -7.49 12.22 3.15
N GLY A 349 -7.53 13.51 3.51
CA GLY A 349 -8.12 13.95 4.78
C GLY A 349 -9.59 13.54 4.90
N GLU A 350 -10.39 13.85 3.89
CA GLU A 350 -11.83 13.53 3.83
C GLU A 350 -12.11 12.03 3.89
N SER A 351 -11.26 11.19 3.25
CA SER A 351 -11.42 9.73 3.27
C SER A 351 -11.40 9.13 4.68
N LEU A 352 -10.78 9.82 5.65
CA LEU A 352 -10.69 9.39 7.05
C LEU A 352 -11.94 9.71 7.88
N ARG A 353 -12.94 10.38 7.30
CA ARG A 353 -14.16 10.81 8.02
C ARG A 353 -14.96 9.67 8.62
N SER A 354 -14.83 8.44 8.12
CA SER A 354 -15.56 7.31 8.67
C SER A 354 -14.94 6.74 9.95
N ALA A 355 -13.78 7.20 10.40
CA ALA A 355 -13.18 6.81 11.68
C ALA A 355 -13.71 7.66 12.86
N ASP A 356 -13.75 7.07 14.06
CA ASP A 356 -14.19 7.75 15.29
C ASP A 356 -13.07 8.58 15.93
N THR A 357 -11.82 8.17 15.72
CA THR A 357 -10.63 8.92 16.11
C THR A 357 -9.57 8.73 15.03
N VAL A 358 -8.91 9.81 14.64
CA VAL A 358 -7.89 9.79 13.59
C VAL A 358 -6.57 10.24 14.15
N VAL A 359 -5.50 9.50 13.86
CA VAL A 359 -4.12 9.86 14.14
C VAL A 359 -3.38 9.95 12.82
N VAL A 360 -2.75 11.08 12.56
CA VAL A 360 -1.99 11.32 11.32
C VAL A 360 -0.54 11.56 11.66
N THR A 361 0.37 10.85 10.99
CA THR A 361 1.83 11.12 11.08
C THR A 361 2.27 12.08 9.98
N ASP A 362 3.54 12.50 10.01
CA ASP A 362 4.10 13.15 8.83
C ASP A 362 4.31 12.15 7.67
N VAL A 363 4.60 12.69 6.49
CA VAL A 363 4.69 11.94 5.23
C VAL A 363 5.88 10.97 5.24
N TYR A 364 5.61 9.71 4.91
CA TYR A 364 6.66 8.76 4.54
C TYR A 364 7.12 9.04 3.11
N GLY A 365 8.30 9.65 2.96
CA GLY A 365 8.80 10.15 1.67
C GLY A 365 9.10 9.08 0.61
N ALA A 366 9.33 7.82 0.99
CA ALA A 366 9.62 6.72 0.06
C ALA A 366 10.73 7.02 -0.98
N GLY A 367 11.75 7.79 -0.58
CA GLY A 367 12.86 8.21 -1.44
C GLY A 367 12.69 9.61 -2.06
N GLU A 368 11.51 10.22 -1.98
CA GLU A 368 11.29 11.60 -2.40
C GLU A 368 11.90 12.60 -1.43
N GLN A 369 12.37 13.73 -1.97
CA GLN A 369 12.74 14.88 -1.16
C GLN A 369 11.49 15.57 -0.60
N PRO A 370 11.52 16.06 0.65
CA PRO A 370 10.43 16.84 1.21
C PRO A 370 10.04 18.02 0.31
N ILE A 371 8.74 18.18 0.08
CA ILE A 371 8.19 19.32 -0.67
C ILE A 371 7.76 20.40 0.34
N PRO A 372 8.24 21.65 0.24
CA PRO A 372 7.85 22.72 1.14
C PRO A 372 6.32 22.87 1.23
N GLY A 373 5.80 22.93 2.46
CA GLY A 373 4.36 23.04 2.73
C GLY A 373 3.56 21.74 2.63
N VAL A 374 4.18 20.63 2.20
CA VAL A 374 3.52 19.32 2.10
C VAL A 374 3.89 18.48 3.33
N SER A 375 2.92 18.30 4.22
CA SER A 375 3.08 17.49 5.44
C SER A 375 1.77 16.79 5.79
N GLY A 376 1.82 15.85 6.74
CA GLY A 376 0.60 15.23 7.28
C GLY A 376 -0.39 16.22 7.87
N LYS A 377 0.06 17.42 8.26
CA LYS A 377 -0.82 18.50 8.73
C LYS A 377 -1.85 18.94 7.69
N LEU A 378 -1.54 18.87 6.39
CA LEU A 378 -2.52 19.19 5.34
C LEU A 378 -3.77 18.31 5.45
N LEU A 379 -3.59 17.01 5.70
CA LEU A 379 -4.71 16.06 5.85
C LEU A 379 -5.49 16.34 7.13
N VAL A 380 -4.79 16.68 8.21
CA VAL A 380 -5.42 17.07 9.48
C VAL A 380 -6.30 18.29 9.29
N ASP A 381 -5.80 19.30 8.60
CA ASP A 381 -6.53 20.53 8.33
C ASP A 381 -7.75 20.27 7.43
N ALA A 382 -7.60 19.45 6.37
CA ALA A 382 -8.73 19.04 5.51
C ALA A 382 -9.80 18.26 6.28
N LEU A 383 -9.40 17.30 7.11
CA LEU A 383 -10.35 16.52 7.91
C LEU A 383 -11.05 17.38 8.97
N ALA A 384 -10.34 18.31 9.60
CA ALA A 384 -10.92 19.22 10.58
C ALA A 384 -11.93 20.21 9.94
N GLU A 385 -11.68 20.64 8.71
CA GLU A 385 -12.62 21.45 7.92
C GLU A 385 -13.87 20.64 7.53
N ALA A 386 -13.69 19.40 7.06
CA ALA A 386 -14.78 18.53 6.65
C ALA A 386 -15.64 18.01 7.82
N GLU A 387 -15.02 17.78 8.99
CA GLU A 387 -15.66 17.19 10.17
C GLU A 387 -15.30 17.97 11.45
N PRO A 388 -15.88 19.18 11.66
CA PRO A 388 -15.60 20.00 12.82
C PRO A 388 -15.88 19.27 14.15
N GLY A 389 -14.91 19.29 15.07
CA GLY A 389 -15.01 18.65 16.38
C GLY A 389 -14.63 17.17 16.42
N LYS A 390 -14.23 16.58 15.28
CA LYS A 390 -13.69 15.22 15.26
C LYS A 390 -12.41 15.11 16.09
N PRO A 391 -12.25 14.05 16.90
CA PRO A 391 -10.99 13.79 17.58
C PRO A 391 -9.87 13.43 16.59
N ILE A 392 -8.95 14.38 16.38
CA ILE A 392 -7.79 14.23 15.49
C ILE A 392 -6.51 14.46 16.27
N LEU A 393 -5.52 13.60 16.09
CA LEU A 393 -4.17 13.74 16.63
C LEU A 393 -3.16 13.85 15.50
N TYR A 394 -2.34 14.91 15.53
CA TYR A 394 -1.18 15.02 14.67
C TYR A 394 0.08 14.60 15.45
N LEU A 395 0.66 13.47 15.07
CA LEU A 395 1.87 12.92 15.68
C LEU A 395 2.96 12.81 14.60
N PRO A 396 3.70 13.90 14.31
CA PRO A 396 4.59 13.95 13.14
C PRO A 396 5.64 12.84 13.14
N ARG A 397 6.11 12.43 14.33
CA ARG A 397 7.10 11.37 14.49
C ARG A 397 6.40 10.03 14.69
N ARG A 398 6.53 9.13 13.71
CA ARG A 398 6.00 7.75 13.76
C ARG A 398 6.41 6.99 15.03
N SER A 399 7.62 7.23 15.54
CA SER A 399 8.14 6.60 16.76
C SER A 399 7.34 6.92 18.03
N GLU A 400 6.56 8.01 18.05
CA GLU A 400 5.76 8.42 19.21
C GLU A 400 4.36 7.79 19.21
N VAL A 401 3.94 7.24 18.06
CA VAL A 401 2.56 6.81 17.85
C VAL A 401 2.20 5.64 18.77
N ALA A 402 3.03 4.59 18.82
CA ALA A 402 2.69 3.38 19.56
C ALA A 402 2.44 3.66 21.07
N ALA A 403 3.37 4.36 21.73
CA ALA A 403 3.22 4.70 23.14
C ALA A 403 1.98 5.57 23.42
N ILE A 404 1.69 6.55 22.56
CA ILE A 404 0.52 7.42 22.73
C ILE A 404 -0.77 6.64 22.52
N ILE A 405 -0.84 5.76 21.52
CA ILE A 405 -2.03 4.94 21.26
C ILE A 405 -2.25 3.92 22.39
N ALA A 406 -1.20 3.27 22.88
CA ALA A 406 -1.30 2.33 24.00
C ALA A 406 -1.94 2.98 25.24
N SER A 407 -1.66 4.26 25.52
CA SER A 407 -2.27 4.99 26.64
C SER A 407 -3.75 5.39 26.42
N ARG A 408 -4.28 5.26 25.20
CA ARG A 408 -5.61 5.78 24.79
C ARG A 408 -6.57 4.72 24.27
N VAL A 409 -6.06 3.55 23.92
CA VAL A 409 -6.85 2.43 23.42
C VAL A 409 -7.88 2.00 24.46
N ARG A 410 -9.08 1.68 24.01
CA ARG A 410 -10.18 1.21 24.85
C ARG A 410 -10.54 -0.22 24.47
N ARG A 411 -11.14 -0.93 25.43
CA ARG A 411 -11.82 -2.19 25.13
C ARG A 411 -12.83 -1.97 24.00
N ASP A 412 -12.92 -2.93 23.09
CA ASP A 412 -13.79 -2.91 21.91
C ASP A 412 -13.42 -1.86 20.84
N ASP A 413 -12.26 -1.20 20.95
CA ASP A 413 -11.69 -0.45 19.82
C ASP A 413 -11.25 -1.42 18.70
N LEU A 414 -11.30 -0.92 17.46
CA LEU A 414 -10.58 -1.44 16.30
C LEU A 414 -9.50 -0.42 15.96
N VAL A 415 -8.25 -0.77 16.24
CA VAL A 415 -7.07 0.03 15.91
C VAL A 415 -6.59 -0.37 14.53
N LEU A 416 -6.64 0.57 13.59
CA LEU A 416 -6.37 0.35 12.18
C LEU A 416 -5.16 1.16 11.74
N THR A 417 -4.05 0.50 11.40
CA THR A 417 -2.92 1.15 10.74
C THR A 417 -3.15 1.19 9.23
N LEU A 418 -2.95 2.37 8.64
CA LEU A 418 -3.20 2.66 7.23
C LEU A 418 -1.98 3.31 6.60
N GLY A 419 -1.40 2.64 5.61
CA GLY A 419 -0.35 3.22 4.76
C GLY A 419 0.63 2.20 4.20
N ALA A 420 1.33 2.61 3.15
CA ALA A 420 2.30 1.77 2.44
C ALA A 420 3.71 1.74 3.08
N GLY A 421 3.99 2.69 3.98
CA GLY A 421 5.29 2.88 4.63
C GLY A 421 5.54 1.97 5.83
N ASP A 422 6.26 2.49 6.81
CA ASP A 422 6.67 1.79 8.04
C ASP A 422 5.60 1.78 9.14
N ILE A 423 4.45 2.42 8.91
CA ILE A 423 3.32 2.44 9.85
C ILE A 423 2.76 1.05 10.19
N THR A 424 2.98 0.06 9.33
CA THR A 424 2.53 -1.35 9.50
C THR A 424 2.95 -1.98 10.82
N THR A 425 4.09 -1.56 11.37
CA THR A 425 4.64 -2.10 12.62
C THR A 425 4.01 -1.49 13.88
N VAL A 426 3.29 -0.36 13.77
CA VAL A 426 2.73 0.34 14.93
C VAL A 426 1.71 -0.54 15.67
N GLY A 427 0.92 -1.33 14.94
CA GLY A 427 -0.06 -2.22 15.56
C GLY A 427 0.58 -3.23 16.50
N ASP A 428 1.66 -3.88 16.05
CA ASP A 428 2.39 -4.86 16.86
C ASP A 428 3.08 -4.19 18.06
N GLU A 429 3.70 -3.03 17.85
CA GLU A 429 4.33 -2.27 18.93
C GLU A 429 3.30 -1.92 20.03
N VAL A 430 2.10 -1.48 19.66
CA VAL A 430 1.04 -1.21 20.65
C VAL A 430 0.64 -2.48 21.39
N ILE A 431 0.52 -3.62 20.72
CA ILE A 431 0.24 -4.91 21.35
C ILE A 431 1.34 -5.28 22.37
N GLU A 432 2.61 -5.08 22.01
CA GLU A 432 3.76 -5.31 22.90
C GLU A 432 3.68 -4.40 24.13
N TRP A 433 3.48 -3.09 23.94
CA TRP A 433 3.30 -2.11 25.03
C TRP A 433 2.18 -2.52 26.01
N LEU A 434 1.05 -3.04 25.49
CA LEU A 434 -0.08 -3.49 26.31
C LEU A 434 0.17 -4.83 27.00
N SER A 435 1.03 -5.67 26.42
CA SER A 435 1.37 -7.00 26.97
C SER A 435 2.42 -6.91 28.08
N GLU A 436 3.34 -5.93 28.00
CA GLU A 436 4.38 -5.70 29.00
C GLU A 436 3.87 -5.03 30.29
N ASP A 437 2.60 -4.58 30.34
CA ASP A 437 2.02 -3.94 31.53
C ASP A 437 0.73 -4.59 32.07
N PRO A 438 0.78 -5.81 32.65
CA PRO A 438 -0.38 -6.41 33.33
C PRO A 438 -0.79 -5.69 34.63
N ASN A 439 0.05 -4.77 35.14
CA ASN A 439 -0.05 -4.20 36.50
C ASN A 439 0.08 -2.66 36.58
N GLY A 440 -0.05 -1.94 35.47
CA GLY A 440 -0.13 -0.47 35.42
C GLY A 440 1.10 0.29 35.94
N ARG A 441 2.33 -0.21 35.69
CA ARG A 441 3.57 0.45 36.14
C ARG A 441 4.14 1.47 35.17
N THR A 442 3.59 1.62 33.96
CA THR A 442 4.05 2.61 32.96
C THR A 442 3.51 4.02 33.22
N ASN A 443 3.12 4.33 34.47
CA ASN A 443 2.71 5.68 34.87
C ASN A 443 3.90 6.61 35.19
N ARG A 444 5.15 6.17 34.90
CA ARG A 444 6.37 6.94 35.20
C ARG A 444 6.86 7.81 34.05
N VAL A 445 6.64 7.39 32.80
CA VAL A 445 7.06 8.17 31.61
C VAL A 445 6.05 9.28 31.30
N LEU A 446 4.75 9.03 31.49
CA LEU A 446 3.69 10.03 31.29
C LEU A 446 3.74 11.16 32.35
N ARG A 447 4.12 10.88 33.60
CA ARG A 447 4.25 11.91 34.65
C ARG A 447 5.39 12.92 34.43
N GLN A 448 6.36 12.63 33.55
CA GLN A 448 7.40 13.59 33.17
C GLN A 448 6.99 14.47 31.98
N ALA A 449 6.02 14.04 31.17
CA ALA A 449 5.52 14.83 30.04
C ALA A 449 4.42 15.86 30.43
N GLU A 450 3.83 15.73 31.62
CA GLU A 450 2.73 16.58 32.10
C GLU A 450 3.16 17.71 33.07
N ARG A 451 4.47 17.93 33.32
CA ARG A 451 4.94 19.06 34.14
C ARG A 451 5.45 20.22 33.28
N PRO A 452 4.79 21.39 33.25
CA PRO A 452 5.38 22.59 32.70
C PRO A 452 6.36 23.19 33.71
N GLY A 453 7.64 23.27 33.32
CA GLY A 453 8.64 24.19 33.87
C GLY A 453 9.12 23.94 35.30
N GLU A 454 10.27 23.28 35.44
CA GLU A 454 11.20 23.55 36.55
C GLU A 454 12.61 23.17 36.09
N SER A 455 13.45 24.20 35.93
CA SER A 455 14.88 24.06 35.64
C SER A 455 15.58 23.36 36.82
N PRO A 456 16.51 22.42 36.59
CA PRO A 456 17.21 21.79 37.69
C PRO A 456 18.23 22.75 38.30
N GLU A 457 17.93 23.23 39.51
CA GLU A 457 18.92 23.82 40.42
C GLU A 457 19.94 22.75 40.80
N THR A 458 21.19 22.99 40.43
CA THR A 458 22.37 22.28 40.93
C THR A 458 22.78 22.87 42.28
N ALA A 459 22.74 22.08 43.34
CA ALA A 459 23.35 22.41 44.62
C ALA A 459 24.51 21.44 44.91
N ALA A 460 25.75 21.96 44.89
CA ALA A 460 26.81 21.60 45.83
C ALA A 460 28.06 22.50 45.65
N GLY A 461 28.42 23.25 46.70
CA GLY A 461 29.80 23.58 47.05
C GLY A 461 30.35 24.96 46.63
N GLY A 462 30.34 25.93 47.56
CA GLY A 462 31.20 27.12 47.50
C GLY A 462 32.68 26.82 47.86
N PRO A 463 33.60 27.82 47.98
CA PRO A 463 33.31 29.13 48.58
C PRO A 463 33.93 30.39 47.92
N ALA A 464 33.30 31.52 48.26
CA ALA A 464 33.82 32.87 48.56
C ALA A 464 34.73 33.64 47.57
N HIS A 465 34.22 34.79 47.07
CA HIS A 465 34.85 36.11 47.27
C HIS A 465 33.94 37.30 46.84
N THR A 466 33.52 38.10 47.83
CA THR A 466 33.40 39.58 47.91
C THR A 466 33.04 40.47 46.69
N GLY A 467 31.96 41.26 46.82
CA GLY A 467 31.92 42.68 46.38
C GLY A 467 30.63 43.18 45.66
N PRO A 468 30.02 44.35 46.00
CA PRO A 468 28.58 44.61 45.76
C PRO A 468 28.20 45.83 44.88
N GLY A 469 26.92 45.89 44.49
CA GLY A 469 26.19 47.12 44.07
C GLY A 469 25.47 46.96 42.71
N ARG A 470 24.25 47.42 42.44
CA ARG A 470 23.36 48.41 43.09
C ARG A 470 21.96 48.27 42.44
N LYS A 471 20.88 48.42 43.23
CA LYS A 471 19.47 48.58 42.80
C LYS A 471 19.22 49.97 42.18
N VAL A 472 18.23 50.10 41.27
CA VAL A 472 17.24 51.22 41.06
C VAL A 472 16.33 50.77 39.88
N SER A 473 15.11 50.24 40.08
CA SER A 473 13.75 50.85 40.20
C SER A 473 13.10 51.45 38.93
N ARG A 474 11.82 51.05 38.73
CA ARG A 474 10.79 51.42 37.75
C ARG A 474 10.56 52.93 37.58
N VAL A 475 9.99 53.38 36.44
CA VAL A 475 8.70 54.10 36.32
C VAL A 475 8.15 53.98 34.87
N ASP A 476 6.82 54.08 34.80
CA ASP A 476 5.78 53.80 33.82
C ASP A 476 5.66 54.64 32.53
N GLU A 477 4.91 54.04 31.59
CA GLU A 477 3.92 54.55 30.62
C GLU A 477 4.12 55.87 29.84
N ILE A 478 3.82 55.82 28.53
CA ILE A 478 2.72 56.59 27.89
C ILE A 478 2.43 55.99 26.50
N ASP A 479 1.14 55.76 26.26
CA ASP A 479 0.51 55.34 25.00
C ASP A 479 0.12 56.58 24.15
N VAL A 480 -0.13 56.36 22.84
CA VAL A 480 -1.09 57.05 21.94
C VAL A 480 -0.61 57.02 20.46
N PRO A 481 -1.41 56.45 19.53
CA PRO A 481 -1.20 56.40 18.06
C PRO A 481 -2.03 57.50 17.33
N PRO A 482 -2.45 57.39 16.04
CA PRO A 482 -1.84 56.93 14.77
C PRO A 482 -1.88 58.03 13.67
N ARG A 483 -1.25 57.84 12.50
CA ARG A 483 -1.73 58.46 11.23
C ARG A 483 -1.51 57.58 9.99
N ARG A 484 -2.62 57.38 9.27
CA ARG A 484 -2.75 56.86 7.89
C ARG A 484 -2.55 57.96 6.84
N ARG A 485 -2.45 57.50 5.57
CA ARG A 485 -2.60 58.17 4.24
C ARG A 485 -1.26 58.32 3.51
N ASP A 486 -1.10 58.05 2.21
CA ASP A 486 -1.97 57.59 1.12
C ASP A 486 -1.06 57.04 -0.01
N ARG A 487 -1.64 56.22 -0.91
CA ARG A 487 -1.10 55.79 -2.22
C ARG A 487 -1.02 56.97 -3.22
N PRO A 488 -0.22 56.93 -4.32
CA PRO A 488 -0.48 56.17 -5.58
C PRO A 488 0.83 55.63 -6.26
N ARG A 489 0.87 54.77 -7.27
CA ARG A 489 -0.06 54.25 -8.29
C ARG A 489 0.00 52.73 -8.37
#